data_AF-A0A2G6K7E4-F1
#
_entry.id   AF-A0A2G6K7E4-F1
#
_cell.length_a   1.000
_cell.length_b   1.000
_cell.length_c   1.000
_cell.angle_alpha   90.00
_cell.angle_beta   90.00
_cell.angle_gamma   90.00
#
_symmetry.space_group_name_H-M   'P 1'
#
loop_
_entity.id
_entity.type
_entity.pdbx_description
1 polymer ?
#
loop_
_entity_poly.entity_id
_entity_poly.type
_entity_poly.pdbx_seq_one_letter_code
_entity_poly.pdbx_strand_id
1 'polypeptide(L)'
;MDALEQGTSNGWIPPEEVFLPFSDLEFTDTAAWEARSVRLAWRFIIEHPGTFCRLAARKLAIFWSPYHHIVDRATWVPVFLLSVMGLCSTFTAWKQHLLLYVLLISSMLIPIVFTSMPRFRAPLMPFLLLYSAVGLQQLYFLGKRRGHANRN
;
A
#
# COMPACT_ATOMS: atom_id res chain seq x y z
N MET A 1 19.01 11.94 -10.87
CA MET A 1 18.37 11.62 -9.57
C MET A 1 17.39 12.74 -9.30
N ASP A 2 16.09 12.42 -9.31
CA ASP A 2 15.02 13.42 -9.23
C ASP A 2 15.01 14.12 -7.87
N ALA A 3 14.58 15.38 -7.80
CA ALA A 3 14.38 16.10 -6.53
C ALA A 3 13.42 15.36 -5.56
N LEU A 4 12.54 14.50 -6.11
CA LEU A 4 11.70 13.54 -5.38
C LEU A 4 12.50 12.42 -4.70
N GLU A 5 13.65 12.04 -5.25
CA GLU A 5 14.57 11.04 -4.67
C GLU A 5 15.48 11.64 -3.61
N GLN A 6 15.79 12.93 -3.71
CA GLN A 6 16.67 13.63 -2.78
C GLN A 6 15.96 14.13 -1.52
N GLY A 7 14.62 14.12 -1.47
CA GLY A 7 13.86 14.63 -0.33
C GLY A 7 14.04 16.14 -0.08
N THR A 8 14.61 16.87 -1.04
CA THR A 8 14.85 18.32 -0.99
C THR A 8 13.60 19.12 -1.35
N SER A 9 12.70 18.51 -2.13
CA SER A 9 11.29 18.90 -2.14
C SER A 9 10.58 18.06 -1.08
N ASN A 10 9.82 18.71 -0.21
CA ASN A 10 8.97 18.05 0.78
C ASN A 10 7.88 17.15 0.11
N GLY A 11 7.84 17.09 -1.22
CA GLY A 11 6.82 16.41 -2.03
C GLY A 11 5.51 17.18 -2.16
N TRP A 12 5.43 18.37 -1.55
CA TRP A 12 4.20 19.16 -1.48
C TRP A 12 4.05 20.20 -2.58
N ILE A 13 5.15 20.69 -3.15
CA ILE A 13 5.13 21.65 -4.25
C ILE A 13 5.64 20.91 -5.49
N PRO A 14 4.76 20.55 -6.45
CA PRO A 14 5.20 19.97 -7.70
C PRO A 14 6.04 21.00 -8.48
N PRO A 15 7.02 20.56 -9.29
CA PRO A 15 7.82 21.47 -10.09
C PRO A 15 6.93 22.27 -11.05
N GLU A 16 7.35 23.48 -11.40
CA GLU A 16 6.59 24.39 -12.29
C GLU A 16 6.19 23.73 -13.61
N GLU A 17 7.02 22.80 -14.10
CA GLU A 17 6.80 21.98 -15.28
C GLU A 17 5.47 21.22 -15.27
N VAL A 18 4.98 20.81 -14.09
CA VAL A 18 3.70 20.11 -13.92
C VAL A 18 2.51 21.01 -14.25
N PHE A 19 2.68 22.33 -14.11
CA PHE A 19 1.62 23.32 -14.37
C PHE A 19 1.62 23.84 -15.80
N LEU A 20 2.69 23.61 -16.58
CA LEU A 20 2.77 24.04 -17.98
C LEU A 20 1.55 23.61 -18.83
N PRO A 21 1.03 22.37 -18.71
CA PRO A 21 -0.15 21.93 -19.46
C PRO A 21 -1.46 22.63 -19.09
N PHE A 22 -1.47 23.47 -18.06
CA PHE A 22 -2.64 24.19 -17.56
C PHE A 22 -2.46 25.71 -17.59
N SER A 23 -1.37 26.21 -18.18
CA SER A 23 -1.03 27.63 -18.21
C SER A 23 -2.06 28.53 -18.93
N ASP A 24 -2.88 27.95 -19.80
CA ASP A 24 -3.98 28.60 -20.53
C ASP A 24 -5.32 28.58 -19.79
N LEU A 25 -5.44 27.84 -18.68
CA LEU A 25 -6.69 27.75 -17.91
C LEU A 25 -6.66 28.69 -16.72
N GLU A 26 -7.75 29.43 -16.51
CA GLU A 26 -7.94 30.16 -15.26
C GLU A 26 -8.09 29.17 -14.09
N PHE A 27 -7.53 29.53 -12.92
CA PHE A 27 -7.67 28.71 -11.71
C PHE A 27 -9.11 28.58 -11.20
N THR A 28 -10.01 29.45 -11.67
CA THR A 28 -11.44 29.46 -11.33
C THR A 28 -12.24 28.36 -12.04
N ASP A 29 -11.77 27.85 -13.19
CA ASP A 29 -12.46 26.82 -13.97
C ASP A 29 -12.04 25.41 -13.54
N THR A 30 -12.53 24.98 -12.38
CA THR A 30 -12.21 23.67 -11.80
C THR A 30 -12.62 22.50 -12.71
N ALA A 31 -13.73 22.63 -13.45
CA ALA A 31 -14.22 21.59 -14.34
C ALA A 31 -13.27 21.35 -15.53
N ALA A 32 -12.76 22.42 -16.15
CA ALA A 32 -11.77 22.30 -17.22
C ALA A 32 -10.45 21.68 -16.73
N TRP A 33 -10.01 22.06 -15.53
CA TRP A 33 -8.84 21.49 -14.88
C TRP A 33 -8.97 19.99 -14.63
N GLU A 34 -10.11 19.55 -14.08
CA GLU A 34 -10.39 18.13 -13.83
C GLU A 34 -10.45 17.34 -15.13
N ALA A 35 -11.21 17.81 -16.12
CA ALA A 35 -11.35 17.15 -17.41
C ALA A 35 -10.00 17.00 -18.14
N ARG A 36 -9.14 18.03 -18.07
CA ARG A 36 -7.80 17.99 -18.65
C ARG A 36 -6.87 17.05 -17.89
N SER A 37 -6.92 17.07 -16.56
CA SER A 37 -6.13 16.17 -15.71
C SER A 37 -6.45 14.70 -15.99
N VAL A 38 -7.73 14.34 -16.08
CA VAL A 38 -8.18 12.99 -16.43
C VAL A 38 -7.69 12.58 -17.82
N ARG A 39 -7.80 13.48 -18.81
CA ARG A 39 -7.33 13.21 -20.17
C ARG A 39 -5.81 12.96 -20.23
N LEU A 40 -5.02 13.79 -19.55
CA LEU A 40 -3.56 13.65 -19.48
C LEU A 40 -3.17 12.36 -18.74
N ALA A 41 -3.83 12.05 -17.63
CA ALA A 41 -3.59 10.81 -16.88
C ALA A 41 -3.91 9.57 -17.74
N TRP A 42 -5.06 9.58 -18.43
CA TRP A 42 -5.45 8.47 -19.31
C TRP A 42 -4.47 8.28 -20.47
N ARG A 43 -4.08 9.38 -21.10
CA ARG A 43 -3.05 9.38 -22.16
C ARG A 43 -1.73 8.79 -21.65
N PHE A 44 -1.27 9.21 -20.47
CA PHE A 44 -0.05 8.69 -19.85
C PHE A 44 -0.13 7.17 -19.59
N ILE A 45 -1.28 6.68 -19.10
CA ILE A 45 -1.47 5.23 -18.84
C ILE A 45 -1.37 4.42 -20.14
N ILE A 46 -1.98 4.92 -21.22
CA ILE A 46 -1.99 4.25 -22.53
C ILE A 46 -0.61 4.31 -23.20
N GLU A 47 0.02 5.48 -23.21
CA GLU A 47 1.30 5.71 -23.90
C GLU A 47 2.49 5.10 -23.12
N HIS A 48 2.40 4.97 -21.79
CA HIS A 48 3.50 4.53 -20.93
C HIS A 48 3.09 3.50 -19.86
N PRO A 49 2.51 2.33 -20.24
CA PRO A 49 1.99 1.36 -19.28
C PRO A 49 3.06 0.80 -18.33
N GLY A 50 4.28 0.57 -18.83
CA GLY A 50 5.40 0.08 -18.00
C GLY A 50 5.82 1.10 -16.92
N THR A 51 5.89 2.38 -17.29
CA THR A 51 6.20 3.46 -16.33
C THR A 51 5.07 3.60 -15.31
N PHE A 52 3.82 3.54 -15.75
CA PHE A 52 2.66 3.55 -14.87
C PHE A 52 2.70 2.40 -13.86
N CYS A 53 2.92 1.15 -14.30
CA CYS A 53 3.03 0.00 -13.41
C CYS A 53 4.17 0.16 -12.39
N ARG A 54 5.32 0.69 -12.82
CA ARG A 54 6.46 0.97 -11.93
C ARG A 54 6.11 2.03 -10.88
N LEU A 55 5.43 3.10 -11.26
CA LEU A 55 4.95 4.13 -10.34
C LEU A 55 3.90 3.59 -9.36
N ALA A 56 2.98 2.76 -9.83
CA ALA A 56 1.99 2.09 -8.99
C ALA A 56 2.65 1.14 -7.96
N ALA A 57 3.64 0.35 -8.40
CA ALA A 57 4.42 -0.50 -7.51
C ALA A 57 5.22 0.32 -6.48
N ARG A 58 5.79 1.45 -6.88
CA ARG A 58 6.47 2.39 -5.97
C ARG A 58 5.51 2.94 -4.92
N LYS A 59 4.30 3.37 -5.31
CA LYS A 59 3.25 3.82 -4.38
C LYS A 59 2.87 2.74 -3.37
N LEU A 60 2.71 1.50 -3.84
CA LEU A 60 2.44 0.34 -2.98
C LEU A 60 3.59 0.10 -1.99
N ALA A 61 4.84 0.14 -2.46
CA ALA A 61 6.01 -0.05 -1.61
C ALA A 61 6.15 1.04 -0.54
N ILE A 62 5.87 2.31 -0.89
CA ILE A 62 5.86 3.42 0.07
C ILE A 62 4.77 3.19 1.13
N PHE A 63 3.55 2.82 0.70
CA PHE A 63 2.44 2.56 1.61
C PHE A 63 2.77 1.46 2.65
N TRP A 64 3.43 0.38 2.21
CA TRP A 64 3.83 -0.74 3.08
C TRP A 64 5.19 -0.55 3.78
N SER A 65 5.89 0.55 3.51
CA SER A 65 7.16 0.83 4.16
C SER A 65 6.98 1.14 5.66
N PRO A 66 7.89 0.66 6.53
CA PRO A 66 7.87 1.05 7.94
C PRO A 66 8.21 2.54 8.10
N TYR A 67 7.75 3.13 9.19
CA TYR A 67 8.20 4.46 9.58
C TYR A 67 9.72 4.51 9.78
N HIS A 68 10.28 5.73 9.81
CA HIS A 68 11.72 5.92 9.94
C HIS A 68 12.27 5.49 11.30
N HIS A 69 11.44 5.42 12.34
CA HIS A 69 11.87 5.00 13.68
C HIS A 69 12.27 3.51 13.72
N ILE A 70 13.39 3.23 14.39
CA ILE A 70 13.97 1.87 14.48
C ILE A 70 13.00 0.89 15.15
N VAL A 71 12.32 1.32 16.21
CA VAL A 71 11.33 0.50 16.95
C VAL A 71 10.16 0.12 16.05
N ASP A 72 9.67 1.06 15.23
CA ASP A 72 8.60 0.79 14.27
C ASP A 72 9.04 -0.22 13.22
N ARG A 73 10.28 -0.15 12.73
CA ARG A 73 10.83 -1.14 11.79
C ARG A 73 10.91 -2.53 12.40
N ALA A 74 11.45 -2.62 13.62
CA ALA A 74 11.64 -3.87 14.33
C ALA A 74 10.32 -4.58 14.66
N THR A 75 9.27 -3.81 14.97
CA THR A 75 7.94 -4.35 15.27
C THR A 75 7.11 -4.60 14.02
N TRP A 76 7.24 -3.76 12.98
CA TRP A 76 6.47 -3.86 11.75
C TRP A 76 6.78 -5.11 10.94
N VAL A 77 8.06 -5.45 10.76
CA VAL A 77 8.44 -6.57 9.89
C VAL A 77 7.88 -7.91 10.40
N PRO A 78 8.02 -8.29 11.69
CA PRO A 78 7.43 -9.52 12.20
C PRO A 78 5.90 -9.53 12.11
N VAL A 79 5.23 -8.44 12.47
CA VAL A 79 3.76 -8.32 12.38
C VAL A 79 3.32 -8.47 10.93
N PHE A 80 3.97 -7.80 10.00
CA PHE A 80 3.65 -7.91 8.59
C PHE A 80 3.81 -9.35 8.09
N LEU A 81 4.96 -10.00 8.35
CA LEU A 81 5.21 -11.38 7.92
C LEU A 81 4.21 -12.38 8.52
N LEU A 82 3.94 -12.27 9.82
CA LEU A 82 2.94 -13.12 10.49
C LEU A 82 1.53 -12.87 9.95
N SER A 83 1.18 -11.61 9.67
CA SER A 83 -0.12 -11.25 9.10
C SER A 83 -0.30 -11.82 7.70
N VAL A 84 0.71 -11.77 6.83
CA VAL A 84 0.67 -12.32 5.47
C VAL A 84 0.48 -13.83 5.54
N MET A 85 1.25 -14.51 6.39
CA MET A 85 1.12 -15.95 6.57
C MET A 85 -0.25 -16.35 7.13
N GLY A 86 -0.77 -15.64 8.13
CA GLY A 86 -2.12 -15.86 8.65
C GLY A 86 -3.20 -15.59 7.60
N LEU A 87 -3.08 -14.50 6.83
CA LEU A 87 -3.98 -14.19 5.72
C LEU A 87 -3.98 -15.31 4.67
N CYS A 88 -2.79 -15.75 4.24
CA CYS A 88 -2.63 -16.83 3.27
C CYS A 88 -3.32 -18.12 3.71
N SER A 89 -3.31 -18.42 4.99
CA SER A 89 -3.94 -19.63 5.50
C SER A 89 -5.48 -19.59 5.50
N THR A 90 -6.06 -18.39 5.63
CA THR A 90 -7.51 -18.19 5.64
C THR A 90 -8.16 -18.31 4.26
N PHE A 91 -7.36 -18.39 3.19
CA PHE A 91 -7.89 -18.60 1.83
C PHE A 91 -8.67 -19.92 1.69
N THR A 92 -8.40 -20.91 2.53
CA THR A 92 -9.20 -22.15 2.58
C THR A 92 -10.65 -21.92 3.01
N ALA A 93 -10.91 -20.90 3.83
CA ALA A 93 -12.22 -20.50 4.34
C ALA A 93 -12.61 -19.09 3.85
N TRP A 94 -12.19 -18.70 2.64
CA TRP A 94 -12.30 -17.32 2.14
C TRP A 94 -13.72 -16.72 2.22
N LYS A 95 -14.78 -17.55 2.06
CA LYS A 95 -16.17 -17.09 2.15
C LYS A 95 -16.52 -16.53 3.54
N GLN A 96 -15.96 -17.11 4.60
CA GLN A 96 -16.17 -16.67 5.98
C GLN A 96 -15.43 -15.35 6.26
N HIS A 97 -14.31 -15.13 5.58
CA HIS A 97 -13.48 -13.93 5.71
C HIS A 97 -13.78 -12.86 4.65
N LEU A 98 -14.76 -13.08 3.78
CA LEU A 98 -15.04 -12.20 2.64
C LEU A 98 -15.27 -10.74 3.07
N LEU A 99 -16.04 -10.53 4.14
CA LEU A 99 -16.30 -9.19 4.68
C LEU A 99 -15.01 -8.50 5.13
N LEU A 100 -14.11 -9.24 5.80
CA LEU A 100 -12.82 -8.71 6.24
C LEU A 100 -11.91 -8.40 5.05
N TYR A 101 -11.90 -9.23 4.01
CA TYR A 101 -11.13 -8.98 2.80
C TYR A 101 -11.64 -7.73 2.06
N VAL A 102 -12.95 -7.59 1.91
CA VAL A 102 -13.54 -6.40 1.29
C VAL A 102 -13.17 -5.14 2.07
N LEU A 103 -13.25 -5.19 3.41
CA LEU A 103 -12.93 -4.04 4.24
C LEU A 103 -11.43 -3.71 4.26
N LEU A 104 -10.56 -4.72 4.29
CA LEU A 104 -9.11 -4.56 4.17
C LEU A 104 -8.73 -3.97 2.81
N ILE A 105 -9.28 -4.51 1.72
CA ILE A 105 -8.99 -4.03 0.36
C ILE A 105 -9.53 -2.62 0.16
N SER A 106 -10.78 -2.33 0.58
CA SER A 106 -11.38 -1.00 0.39
C SER A 106 -10.66 0.09 1.19
N SER A 107 -10.31 -0.19 2.44
CA SER A 107 -9.55 0.73 3.30
C SER A 107 -8.11 0.95 2.83
N MET A 108 -7.53 -0.01 2.10
CA MET A 108 -6.19 0.10 1.52
C MET A 108 -6.18 0.78 0.15
N LEU A 109 -7.15 0.47 -0.73
CA LEU A 109 -7.13 0.87 -2.13
C LEU A 109 -7.21 2.39 -2.30
N ILE A 110 -8.11 3.03 -1.56
CA ILE A 110 -8.29 4.49 -1.60
C ILE A 110 -6.96 5.21 -1.27
N PRO A 111 -6.34 5.02 -0.10
CA PRO A 111 -5.10 5.73 0.21
C PRO A 111 -3.95 5.33 -0.72
N ILE A 112 -3.83 4.08 -1.18
CA ILE A 112 -2.78 3.71 -2.14
C ILE A 112 -2.90 4.52 -3.43
N VAL A 113 -4.11 4.65 -3.97
CA VAL A 113 -4.36 5.36 -5.23
C VAL A 113 -4.07 6.86 -5.06
N PHE A 114 -4.62 7.48 -4.01
CA PHE A 114 -4.64 8.94 -3.88
C PHE A 114 -3.41 9.53 -3.17
N THR A 115 -2.99 8.97 -2.04
CA THR A 115 -2.01 9.64 -1.15
C THR A 115 -0.73 8.86 -0.92
N SER A 116 -0.79 7.52 -0.98
CA SER A 116 0.29 6.56 -0.77
C SER A 116 1.14 6.79 0.50
N MET A 117 0.62 7.51 1.50
CA MET A 117 1.39 7.83 2.71
C MET A 117 1.29 6.70 3.74
N PRO A 118 2.38 6.32 4.43
CA PRO A 118 2.37 5.28 5.46
C PRO A 118 1.34 5.51 6.56
N ARG A 119 1.03 6.76 6.91
CA ARG A 119 0.04 7.09 7.96
C ARG A 119 -1.37 6.56 7.71
N PHE A 120 -1.76 6.35 6.45
CA PHE A 120 -3.07 5.82 6.10
C PHE A 120 -3.20 4.31 6.31
N ARG A 121 -2.15 3.64 6.77
CA ARG A 121 -2.24 2.23 7.22
C ARG A 121 -2.83 2.06 8.62
N ALA A 122 -3.04 3.15 9.38
CA ALA A 122 -3.58 3.06 10.74
C ALA A 122 -4.92 2.28 10.83
N PRO A 123 -5.89 2.46 9.92
CA PRO A 123 -7.11 1.65 9.90
C PRO A 123 -6.87 0.17 9.59
N LEU A 124 -5.74 -0.19 8.94
CA LEU A 124 -5.39 -1.57 8.61
C LEU A 124 -4.78 -2.33 9.79
N MET A 125 -4.24 -1.62 10.78
CA MET A 125 -3.51 -2.22 11.91
C MET A 125 -4.30 -3.30 12.66
N PRO A 126 -5.59 -3.12 12.99
CA PRO A 126 -6.36 -4.17 13.67
C PRO A 126 -6.46 -5.47 12.86
N PHE A 127 -6.61 -5.37 11.53
CA PHE A 127 -6.67 -6.55 10.66
C PHE A 127 -5.33 -7.24 10.56
N LEU A 128 -4.23 -6.49 10.44
CA LEU A 128 -2.89 -7.05 10.43
C LEU A 128 -2.58 -7.78 11.74
N LEU A 129 -2.97 -7.22 12.88
CA LEU A 129 -2.81 -7.87 14.19
C LEU A 129 -3.66 -9.14 14.30
N LEU A 130 -4.93 -9.10 13.84
CA LEU A 130 -5.81 -10.26 13.81
C LEU A 130 -5.20 -11.40 12.99
N TYR A 131 -4.78 -11.13 11.76
CA TYR A 131 -4.14 -12.16 10.92
C TYR A 131 -2.75 -12.57 11.45
N SER A 132 -2.02 -11.68 12.13
CA SER A 132 -0.76 -12.03 12.79
C SER A 132 -0.97 -13.07 13.89
N ALA A 133 -2.03 -12.94 14.69
CA ALA A 133 -2.37 -13.91 15.71
C ALA A 133 -2.69 -15.29 15.11
N VAL A 134 -3.43 -15.32 14.00
CA VAL A 134 -3.70 -16.56 13.25
C VAL A 134 -2.40 -17.18 12.71
N GLY A 135 -1.50 -16.36 12.16
CA GLY A 135 -0.19 -16.81 11.71
C GLY A 135 0.63 -17.43 12.86
N LEU A 136 0.69 -16.74 14.00
CA LEU A 136 1.40 -17.23 15.18
C LEU A 136 0.86 -18.59 15.66
N GLN A 137 -0.47 -18.74 15.68
CA GLN A 137 -1.13 -20.00 16.03
C GLN A 137 -0.70 -21.16 15.10
N GLN A 138 -0.55 -20.88 13.80
CA GLN A 138 -0.12 -21.90 12.84
C GLN A 138 1.33 -22.30 13.02
N LEU A 139 2.24 -21.35 13.25
CA LEU A 139 3.62 -21.66 13.58
C LEU A 139 3.72 -22.53 14.82
N TYR A 140 2.92 -22.24 15.85
CA TYR A 140 2.86 -23.06 17.05
C TYR A 140 2.43 -24.51 16.73
N PHE A 141 1.38 -24.71 15.96
CA PHE A 141 0.93 -26.06 15.57
C PHE A 141 1.93 -26.80 14.68
N LEU A 142 2.58 -26.10 13.75
CA LEU A 142 3.65 -26.64 12.92
C LEU A 142 4.83 -27.13 13.78
N GLY A 143 5.24 -26.34 14.78
CA GLY A 143 6.28 -26.70 15.73
C GLY A 143 5.90 -27.93 16.56
N LYS A 144 4.67 -27.97 17.09
CA LYS A 144 4.17 -29.11 17.88
C LYS A 144 4.14 -30.41 17.06
N ARG A 145 3.72 -30.36 15.80
CA ARG A 145 3.70 -31.55 14.90
C ARG A 145 5.10 -32.10 14.65
N ARG A 146 6.09 -31.23 14.40
CA ARG A 146 7.49 -31.65 14.21
C ARG A 146 8.07 -32.30 15.46
N GLY A 147 7.73 -31.78 16.65
CA GLY A 147 8.17 -32.35 17.92
C GLY A 147 7.64 -33.77 18.18
N HIS A 148 6.40 -34.07 17.77
CA HIS A 148 5.85 -35.43 17.87
C HIS A 148 6.45 -36.40 16.85
N ALA A 149 6.68 -35.96 15.62
CA ALA A 149 7.27 -36.80 14.57
C ALA A 149 8.70 -37.26 14.90
N ASN A 150 9.46 -36.48 15.67
CA ASN A 150 10.85 -36.81 16.04
C ASN A 150 10.97 -37.72 17.28
N ARG A 151 9.85 -38.11 17.91
CA ARG A 151 9.82 -38.99 19.09
C ARG A 151 9.46 -40.44 18.77
N ASN A 152 9.07 -40.72 17.53
CA ASN A 152 8.80 -42.06 17.01
C ASN A 152 9.95 -42.50 16.11
#